data_AF-R6LIE4-F1
#
_entry.id   AF-R6LIE4-F1
#
_cell.length_a   1.000
_cell.length_b   1.000
_cell.length_c   1.000
_cell.angle_alpha   90.00
_cell.angle_beta   90.00
_cell.angle_gamma   90.00
#
_symmetry.space_group_name_H-M   'P 1'
#
loop_
_entity.id
_entity.type
_entity.pdbx_description
1 polymer ?
#
loop_
_entity_poly.entity_id
_entity_poly.type
_entity_poly.pdbx_seq_one_letter_code
_entity_poly.pdbx_strand_id
1 'polypeptide(L)'
;MMMNCEQALEAISARLDGALSEEENRELETHLASCASCRALLKELTELEEGLETLPVEAPETLAPSVMRTIRAEKAAQAAPAAKKSQRRGPHITAWLIAAAAALALLLGAAGVIDLPGFGEKKHASVSVGDAFSGTHEMPEQESELAARIAQERGCAVLAVQGCTDGIEALSGLDYETLDGGARLYEVPAEVMSGIMDAWQTAYPMQVYAPQEASAADSGNACILLLP
;
A
#
# COMPACT_ATOMS: atom_id res chain seq x y z
N MET A 1 9.43 35.56 0.64
CA MET A 1 10.74 34.88 0.46
C MET A 1 11.09 35.04 -1.01
N MET A 2 12.33 35.33 -1.41
CA MET A 2 12.67 35.32 -2.84
C MET A 2 12.83 33.87 -3.28
N MET A 3 12.00 33.44 -4.23
CA MET A 3 12.09 32.14 -4.87
C MET A 3 13.45 32.01 -5.56
N ASN A 4 14.16 30.91 -5.28
CA ASN A 4 15.44 30.62 -5.92
C ASN A 4 15.22 29.89 -7.27
N CYS A 5 16.29 29.68 -8.03
CA CYS A 5 16.17 29.03 -9.34
C CYS A 5 15.72 27.55 -9.23
N GLU A 6 16.17 26.80 -8.22
CA GLU A 6 15.76 25.39 -8.05
C GLU A 6 14.26 25.27 -7.77
N GLN A 7 13.75 26.10 -6.87
CA GLN A 7 12.31 26.22 -6.58
C GLN A 7 11.52 26.66 -7.82
N ALA A 8 12.07 27.57 -8.61
CA ALA A 8 11.45 28.00 -9.86
C ALA A 8 11.35 26.85 -10.88
N LEU A 9 12.33 25.93 -10.93
CA LEU A 9 12.27 24.75 -11.79
C LEU A 9 11.14 23.80 -11.37
N GLU A 10 11.02 23.51 -10.08
CA GLU A 10 9.93 22.69 -9.54
C GLU A 10 8.57 23.31 -9.83
N ALA A 11 8.44 24.63 -9.62
CA ALA A 11 7.20 25.35 -9.90
C ALA A 11 6.89 25.44 -11.40
N ILE A 12 7.91 25.49 -12.28
CA ILE A 12 7.71 25.40 -13.74
C ILE A 12 7.10 24.05 -14.10
N SER A 13 7.65 22.94 -13.56
CA SER A 13 7.09 21.60 -13.80
C SER A 13 5.64 21.51 -13.33
N ALA A 14 5.38 21.87 -12.07
CA ALA A 14 4.04 21.81 -11.50
C ALA A 14 3.04 22.76 -12.20
N ARG A 15 3.51 23.85 -12.83
CA ARG A 15 2.67 24.72 -13.68
C ARG A 15 2.24 24.02 -14.97
N LEU A 16 3.16 23.34 -15.66
CA LEU A 16 2.86 22.59 -16.88
C LEU A 16 1.87 21.46 -16.58
N ASP A 17 2.02 20.80 -15.43
CA ASP A 17 1.08 19.76 -14.96
C ASP A 17 -0.27 20.31 -14.46
N GLY A 18 -0.46 21.64 -14.43
CA GLY A 18 -1.68 22.28 -13.91
C GLY A 18 -1.88 22.14 -12.39
N ALA A 19 -0.84 21.77 -11.66
CA ALA A 19 -0.86 21.49 -10.22
C ALA A 19 -0.50 22.70 -9.33
N LEU A 20 -0.13 23.83 -9.93
CA LEU A 20 0.31 25.04 -9.21
C LEU A 20 -0.88 25.90 -8.73
N SER A 21 -0.83 26.38 -7.48
CA SER A 21 -1.82 27.34 -6.97
C SER A 21 -1.65 28.74 -7.58
N GLU A 22 -2.66 29.59 -7.42
CA GLU A 22 -2.63 30.97 -7.92
C GLU A 22 -1.56 31.82 -7.20
N GLU A 23 -1.37 31.59 -5.90
CA GLU A 23 -0.33 32.25 -5.10
C GLU A 23 1.07 31.86 -5.60
N GLU A 24 1.33 30.58 -5.78
CA GLU A 24 2.62 30.06 -6.26
C GLU A 24 2.92 30.51 -7.70
N ASN A 25 1.90 30.62 -8.55
CA ASN A 25 2.05 31.18 -9.89
C ASN A 25 2.55 32.62 -9.84
N ARG A 26 2.05 33.45 -8.94
CA ARG A 26 2.53 34.85 -8.81
C ARG A 26 3.97 34.92 -8.33
N GLU A 27 4.38 34.03 -7.43
CA GLU A 27 5.77 33.95 -6.99
C GLU A 27 6.69 33.53 -8.13
N LEU A 28 6.29 32.53 -8.93
CA LEU A 28 7.02 32.10 -10.11
C LEU A 28 7.13 33.20 -11.17
N GLU A 29 6.03 33.91 -11.47
CA GLU A 29 6.05 35.05 -12.41
C GLU A 29 6.99 36.17 -11.96
N THR A 30 7.06 36.42 -10.66
CA THR A 30 8.01 37.38 -10.08
C THR A 30 9.45 36.93 -10.33
N HIS A 31 9.75 35.64 -10.15
CA HIS A 31 11.07 35.09 -10.45
C HIS A 31 11.40 35.17 -11.95
N LEU A 32 10.46 34.78 -12.82
CA LEU A 32 10.60 34.82 -14.29
C LEU A 32 10.81 36.24 -14.83
N ALA A 33 10.29 37.27 -14.17
CA ALA A 33 10.59 38.66 -14.53
C ALA A 33 12.07 39.00 -14.32
N SER A 34 12.70 38.42 -13.30
CA SER A 34 14.10 38.68 -12.93
C SER A 34 15.12 37.73 -13.58
N CYS A 35 14.72 36.49 -13.90
CA CYS A 35 15.62 35.42 -14.31
C CYS A 35 15.38 35.00 -15.78
N ALA A 36 16.33 35.33 -16.66
CA ALA A 36 16.20 35.03 -18.09
C ALA A 36 16.35 33.53 -18.42
N SER A 37 17.16 32.79 -17.66
CA SER A 37 17.37 31.35 -17.88
C SER A 37 16.11 30.53 -17.59
N CYS A 38 15.44 30.80 -16.46
CA CYS A 38 14.19 30.13 -16.11
C CYS A 38 13.08 30.45 -17.11
N ARG A 39 13.06 31.68 -17.65
CA ARG A 39 12.12 32.07 -18.71
C ARG A 39 12.37 31.34 -20.03
N ALA A 40 13.64 31.16 -20.41
CA ALA A 40 13.99 30.38 -21.59
C ALA A 40 13.56 28.92 -21.44
N LEU A 41 13.83 28.32 -20.27
CA LEU A 41 13.44 26.94 -19.98
C LEU A 41 11.92 26.74 -20.02
N LEU A 42 11.15 27.63 -19.39
CA LEU A 42 9.68 27.56 -19.43
C LEU A 42 9.18 27.57 -20.88
N LYS A 43 9.74 28.43 -21.73
CA LYS A 43 9.36 28.51 -23.15
C LYS A 43 9.68 27.22 -23.90
N GLU A 44 10.87 26.66 -23.70
CA GLU A 44 11.30 25.40 -24.33
C GLU A 44 10.39 24.23 -23.94
N LEU A 45 10.02 24.14 -22.66
CA LEU A 45 9.13 23.08 -22.17
C LEU A 45 7.70 23.24 -22.67
N THR A 46 7.15 24.45 -22.69
CA THR A 46 5.81 24.71 -23.24
C THR A 46 5.75 24.41 -24.75
N GLU A 47 6.79 24.75 -25.52
CA GLU A 47 6.85 24.38 -26.94
C GLU A 47 6.85 22.86 -27.16
N LEU A 48 7.51 22.12 -26.28
CA LEU A 48 7.50 20.65 -26.31
C LEU A 48 6.11 20.09 -25.98
N GLU A 49 5.46 20.61 -24.95
CA GLU A 49 4.10 20.22 -24.54
C GLU A 49 3.09 20.45 -25.67
N GLU A 50 3.07 21.65 -26.26
CA GLU A 50 2.23 21.97 -27.42
C GLU A 50 2.52 21.02 -28.59
N GLY A 51 3.79 20.72 -28.84
CA GLY A 51 4.20 19.74 -29.85
C GLY A 51 3.62 18.35 -29.61
N LEU A 52 3.62 17.88 -28.36
CA LEU A 52 3.06 16.60 -27.96
C LEU A 52 1.53 16.58 -28.09
N GLU A 53 0.83 17.64 -27.73
CA GLU A 53 -0.64 17.74 -27.87
C GLU A 53 -1.10 17.65 -29.33
N THR A 54 -0.30 18.15 -30.28
CA THR A 54 -0.64 18.08 -31.70
C THR A 54 -0.45 16.70 -32.33
N LEU A 55 0.16 15.74 -31.62
CA LEU A 55 0.37 14.41 -32.16
C LEU A 55 -0.96 13.64 -32.25
N PRO A 56 -1.34 13.15 -33.45
CA PRO A 56 -2.53 12.33 -33.60
C PRO A 56 -2.30 10.96 -32.96
N VAL A 57 -2.76 10.79 -31.72
CA VAL A 57 -2.80 9.50 -31.03
C VAL A 57 -4.24 9.01 -31.05
N GLU A 58 -4.52 7.96 -31.83
CA GLU A 58 -5.81 7.27 -31.75
C GLU A 58 -5.86 6.42 -30.49
N ALA A 59 -6.83 6.74 -29.62
CA ALA A 59 -7.11 5.95 -28.44
C ALA A 59 -7.67 4.58 -28.85
N PRO A 60 -7.18 3.45 -28.28
CA PRO A 60 -7.73 2.14 -28.58
C PRO A 60 -9.24 2.08 -28.32
N GLU A 61 -9.99 1.48 -29.25
CA GLU A 61 -11.46 1.42 -29.22
C GLU A 61 -12.02 0.76 -27.94
N THR A 62 -11.19 -0.02 -27.24
CA THR A 62 -11.53 -0.72 -26.00
C THR A 62 -11.43 0.16 -24.74
N LEU A 63 -10.75 1.31 -24.79
CA LEU A 63 -10.54 2.16 -23.61
C LEU A 63 -11.84 2.75 -23.08
N ALA A 64 -12.59 3.44 -23.93
CA ALA A 64 -13.86 4.06 -23.55
C ALA A 64 -14.86 3.07 -22.93
N PRO A 65 -15.15 1.89 -23.54
CA PRO A 65 -16.05 0.92 -22.94
C PRO A 65 -15.50 0.28 -21.66
N SER A 66 -14.19 0.07 -21.56
CA SER A 66 -13.57 -0.48 -20.34
C SER A 66 -13.68 0.49 -19.17
N VAL A 67 -13.26 1.75 -19.34
CA VAL A 67 -13.33 2.80 -18.31
C VAL A 67 -14.78 3.01 -17.85
N MET A 68 -15.71 3.10 -18.78
CA MET A 68 -17.13 3.28 -18.45
C MET A 68 -17.75 2.07 -17.75
N ARG A 69 -17.20 0.86 -17.92
CA ARG A 69 -17.61 -0.31 -17.14
C ARG A 69 -17.11 -0.19 -15.70
N THR A 70 -15.83 0.14 -15.51
CA THR A 70 -15.22 0.31 -14.19
C THR A 70 -15.93 1.40 -13.37
N ILE A 71 -16.14 2.58 -13.94
CA ILE A 71 -16.87 3.69 -13.27
C ILE A 71 -18.27 3.25 -12.84
N ARG A 72 -18.99 2.50 -13.69
CA ARG A 72 -20.33 1.99 -13.33
C ARG A 72 -20.28 0.96 -12.22
N ALA A 73 -19.29 0.07 -12.22
CA ALA A 73 -19.11 -0.92 -11.18
C ALA A 73 -18.78 -0.26 -9.82
N GLU A 74 -17.90 0.73 -9.82
CA GLU A 74 -17.58 1.52 -8.62
C GLU A 74 -18.80 2.28 -8.10
N LYS A 75 -19.55 2.96 -8.97
CA LYS A 75 -20.79 3.64 -8.58
C LYS A 75 -21.83 2.66 -8.03
N ALA A 76 -21.94 1.46 -8.60
CA ALA A 76 -22.83 0.42 -8.11
C ALA A 76 -22.39 -0.13 -6.75
N ALA A 77 -21.09 -0.30 -6.52
CA ALA A 77 -20.54 -0.72 -5.23
C ALA A 77 -20.75 0.34 -4.14
N GLN A 78 -20.60 1.62 -4.48
CA GLN A 78 -20.85 2.75 -3.57
C GLN A 78 -22.35 2.96 -3.30
N ALA A 79 -23.22 2.66 -4.27
CA ALA A 79 -24.68 2.77 -4.13
C ALA A 79 -25.34 1.54 -3.50
N ALA A 80 -24.64 0.41 -3.39
CA ALA A 80 -25.17 -0.76 -2.73
C ALA A 80 -25.33 -0.46 -1.23
N PRO A 81 -26.54 -0.55 -0.65
CA PRO A 81 -26.70 -0.44 0.79
C PRO A 81 -25.85 -1.53 1.43
N ALA A 82 -25.00 -1.17 2.41
CA ALA A 82 -24.20 -2.10 3.19
C ALA A 82 -25.12 -3.26 3.61
N ALA A 83 -25.03 -4.37 2.89
CA ALA A 83 -25.88 -5.53 3.10
C ALA A 83 -25.42 -6.11 4.42
N LYS A 84 -26.02 -5.62 5.51
CA LYS A 84 -25.83 -6.13 6.86
C LYS A 84 -26.05 -7.62 6.75
N LYS A 85 -24.96 -8.40 6.85
CA LYS A 85 -25.01 -9.85 6.94
C LYS A 85 -26.06 -10.19 7.99
N SER A 86 -27.20 -10.67 7.51
CA SER A 86 -28.36 -11.02 8.32
C SER A 86 -27.97 -12.22 9.17
N GLN A 87 -27.35 -11.95 10.32
CA GLN A 87 -27.13 -12.93 11.38
C GLN A 87 -28.48 -13.20 12.07
N ARG A 88 -29.39 -13.82 11.33
CA ARG A 88 -30.63 -14.39 11.85
C ARG A 88 -30.31 -15.74 12.50
N ARG A 89 -29.73 -15.71 13.69
CA ARG A 89 -29.87 -16.79 14.68
C ARG A 89 -30.36 -16.11 15.96
N GLY A 90 -31.60 -16.44 16.33
CA GLY A 90 -32.46 -15.58 17.16
C GLY A 90 -31.88 -15.21 18.53
N PRO A 91 -32.14 -13.99 19.03
CA PRO A 91 -31.60 -13.44 20.28
C PRO A 91 -32.03 -14.22 21.54
N HIS A 92 -32.99 -15.13 21.40
CA HIS A 92 -33.52 -15.91 22.51
C HIS A 92 -32.58 -17.02 22.96
N ILE A 93 -31.77 -17.60 22.07
CA ILE A 93 -30.88 -18.71 22.42
C ILE A 93 -29.68 -18.20 23.26
N THR A 94 -29.12 -17.05 22.87
CA THR A 94 -28.03 -16.41 23.60
C THR A 94 -28.51 -15.84 24.93
N ALA A 95 -29.73 -15.28 25.00
CA ALA A 95 -30.31 -14.78 26.24
C ALA A 95 -30.54 -15.89 27.28
N TRP A 96 -31.00 -17.07 26.86
CA TRP A 96 -31.18 -18.22 27.76
C TRP A 96 -29.87 -18.78 28.31
N LEU A 97 -28.81 -18.78 27.48
CA LEU A 97 -27.47 -19.22 27.92
C LEU A 97 -26.86 -18.24 28.94
N ILE A 98 -27.04 -16.93 28.75
CA ILE A 98 -26.56 -15.92 29.70
C ILE A 98 -27.33 -16.02 31.03
N ALA A 99 -28.66 -16.24 30.99
CA ALA A 99 -29.46 -16.41 32.20
C ALA A 99 -29.09 -17.66 32.99
N ALA A 100 -28.82 -18.77 32.31
CA ALA A 100 -28.38 -20.02 32.94
C ALA A 100 -27.00 -19.85 33.61
N ALA A 101 -26.06 -19.16 32.96
CA ALA A 101 -24.75 -18.86 33.52
C ALA A 101 -24.84 -17.94 34.75
N ALA A 102 -25.69 -16.91 34.71
CA ALA A 102 -25.91 -16.01 35.84
C ALA A 102 -26.54 -16.72 37.05
N ALA A 103 -27.51 -17.61 36.83
CA ALA A 103 -28.11 -18.41 37.90
C ALA A 103 -27.09 -19.37 38.54
N LEU A 104 -26.24 -19.99 37.72
CA LEU A 104 -25.18 -20.88 38.20
C LEU A 104 -24.12 -20.11 39.00
N ALA A 105 -23.72 -18.91 38.53
CA ALA A 105 -22.79 -18.03 39.25
C ALA A 105 -23.35 -17.55 40.60
N LEU A 106 -24.66 -17.23 40.67
CA LEU A 106 -25.32 -16.86 41.92
C LEU A 106 -25.40 -18.03 42.92
N LEU A 107 -25.67 -19.24 42.45
CA LEU A 107 -25.69 -20.44 43.28
C LEU A 107 -24.29 -20.80 43.80
N LEU A 108 -23.26 -20.67 42.97
CA LEU A 108 -21.87 -20.92 43.35
C LEU A 108 -21.29 -19.82 44.25
N GLY A 109 -21.71 -18.56 44.06
CA GLY A 109 -21.35 -17.43 44.93
C GLY A 109 -22.01 -17.53 46.32
N ALA A 110 -23.28 -17.95 46.41
CA ALA A 110 -23.96 -18.13 47.69
C ALA A 110 -23.39 -19.31 48.52
N ALA A 111 -22.80 -20.31 47.84
CA ALA A 111 -22.08 -21.41 48.48
C ALA A 111 -20.64 -21.04 48.92
N GLY A 112 -20.18 -19.80 48.66
CA GLY A 112 -18.87 -19.31 49.08
C GLY A 112 -17.68 -19.89 48.32
N VAL A 113 -17.90 -20.45 47.14
CA VAL A 113 -16.86 -21.13 46.35
C VAL A 113 -16.14 -20.16 45.38
N ILE A 114 -16.68 -18.96 45.15
CA ILE A 114 -16.11 -17.96 44.22
C ILE A 114 -16.21 -16.56 44.84
N ASP A 115 -15.09 -15.84 44.93
CA ASP A 115 -15.06 -14.40 45.25
C ASP A 115 -15.43 -13.61 43.99
N LEU A 116 -16.49 -12.79 44.06
CA LEU A 116 -17.01 -12.06 42.90
C LEU A 116 -16.51 -10.59 42.95
N PRO A 117 -15.58 -10.18 42.09
CA PRO A 117 -15.15 -8.78 42.04
C PRO A 117 -16.24 -7.96 41.33
N GLY A 118 -16.86 -7.00 42.02
CA GLY A 118 -17.79 -6.10 41.32
C GLY A 118 -18.75 -5.23 42.13
N PHE A 119 -18.84 -5.34 43.45
CA PHE A 119 -19.49 -4.31 44.28
C PHE A 119 -18.41 -3.44 44.92
N GLY A 120 -17.88 -2.48 44.16
CA GLY A 120 -16.86 -1.58 44.67
C GLY A 120 -16.35 -0.58 43.63
N GLU A 121 -16.89 0.63 43.72
CA GLU A 121 -16.20 1.88 43.42
C GLU A 121 -16.19 2.41 41.97
N LYS A 122 -16.56 3.69 41.89
CA LYS A 122 -16.72 4.51 40.69
C LYS A 122 -15.33 4.94 40.23
N LYS A 123 -14.88 4.49 39.06
CA LYS A 123 -13.77 5.15 38.34
C LYS A 123 -14.12 5.32 36.88
N HIS A 124 -13.87 6.54 36.43
CA HIS A 124 -14.18 7.09 35.12
C HIS A 124 -13.46 6.31 34.03
N ALA A 125 -14.20 5.84 33.04
CA ALA A 125 -13.62 5.38 31.78
C ALA A 125 -13.22 6.61 30.95
N SER A 126 -11.95 6.98 30.98
CA SER A 126 -11.36 7.81 29.93
C SER A 126 -11.13 6.93 28.71
N VAL A 127 -11.86 7.18 27.63
CA VAL A 127 -11.55 6.59 26.33
C VAL A 127 -10.34 7.35 25.78
N SER A 128 -9.20 6.67 25.74
CA SER A 128 -8.04 7.14 24.99
C SER A 128 -8.26 6.80 23.52
N VAL A 129 -8.53 7.82 22.70
CA VAL A 129 -8.38 7.74 21.25
C VAL A 129 -6.89 7.89 21.00
N GLY A 130 -6.20 6.78 20.76
CA GLY A 130 -4.75 6.81 20.61
C GLY A 130 -4.17 5.44 20.27
N ASP A 131 -4.55 4.90 19.11
CA ASP A 131 -3.80 3.83 18.42
C ASP A 131 -4.05 3.93 16.90
N ALA A 132 -3.83 5.14 16.36
CA ALA A 132 -3.87 5.37 14.91
C ALA A 132 -2.48 5.63 14.31
N PHE A 133 -1.40 5.46 15.06
CA PHE A 133 -0.05 5.65 14.53
C PHE A 133 0.96 4.69 15.17
N SER A 134 0.92 3.45 14.70
CA SER A 134 2.06 2.55 14.64
C SER A 134 1.77 1.56 13.52
N GLY A 135 2.02 2.02 12.29
CA GLY A 135 2.03 1.16 11.12
C GLY A 135 3.22 0.21 11.23
N THR A 136 3.06 -0.84 12.02
CA THR A 136 3.76 -2.09 11.71
C THR A 136 3.03 -2.60 10.47
N HIS A 137 3.64 -2.43 9.30
CA HIS A 137 3.06 -2.90 8.04
C HIS A 137 3.09 -4.44 8.09
N GLU A 138 2.06 -5.03 8.68
CA GLU A 138 1.85 -6.47 8.66
C GLU A 138 1.51 -6.84 7.22
N MET A 139 2.41 -7.61 6.60
CA MET A 139 2.17 -8.22 5.29
C MET A 139 0.80 -8.92 5.31
N PRO A 140 -0.10 -8.70 4.32
CA PRO A 140 -1.32 -9.48 4.21
C PRO A 140 -0.96 -10.97 4.20
N GLU A 141 -1.66 -11.75 5.04
CA GLU A 141 -1.34 -13.15 5.32
C GLU A 141 -1.15 -13.99 4.04
N GLN A 142 -1.89 -13.65 2.98
CA GLN A 142 -1.85 -14.35 1.69
C GLN A 142 -0.53 -14.18 0.94
N GLU A 143 0.11 -13.02 1.04
CA GLU A 143 1.34 -12.70 0.31
C GLU A 143 2.57 -13.26 1.03
N SER A 144 2.55 -13.24 2.36
CA SER A 144 3.56 -13.92 3.19
C SER A 144 3.54 -15.44 2.99
N GLU A 145 2.36 -16.04 2.87
CA GLU A 145 2.22 -17.48 2.60
C GLU A 145 2.71 -17.85 1.19
N LEU A 146 2.49 -16.96 0.21
CA LEU A 146 2.97 -17.14 -1.15
C LEU A 146 4.51 -17.05 -1.23
N ALA A 147 5.13 -16.06 -0.60
CA ALA A 147 6.59 -15.94 -0.54
C ALA A 147 7.24 -17.14 0.17
N ALA A 148 6.64 -17.61 1.27
CA ALA A 148 7.12 -18.79 1.99
C ALA A 148 7.00 -20.09 1.17
N ARG A 149 5.91 -20.27 0.42
CA ARG A 149 5.74 -21.40 -0.51
C ARG A 149 6.83 -21.41 -1.59
N ILE A 150 7.07 -20.26 -2.23
CA ILE A 150 8.08 -20.16 -3.29
C ILE A 150 9.49 -20.46 -2.75
N ALA A 151 9.82 -19.98 -1.56
CA ALA A 151 11.11 -20.27 -0.92
C ALA A 151 11.31 -21.77 -0.70
N GLN A 152 10.25 -22.50 -0.36
CA GLN A 152 10.29 -23.96 -0.19
C GLN A 152 10.36 -24.71 -1.52
N GLU A 153 9.57 -24.30 -2.53
CA GLU A 153 9.52 -24.96 -3.85
C GLU A 153 10.81 -24.75 -4.65
N ARG A 154 11.37 -23.55 -4.62
CA ARG A 154 12.60 -23.19 -5.34
C ARG A 154 13.86 -23.54 -4.54
N GLY A 155 13.74 -23.79 -3.23
CA GLY A 155 14.88 -24.10 -2.37
C GLY A 155 15.89 -22.96 -2.26
N CYS A 156 15.45 -21.71 -2.41
CA CYS A 156 16.31 -20.53 -2.38
C CYS A 156 15.70 -19.41 -1.52
N ALA A 157 16.53 -18.43 -1.13
CA ALA A 157 16.05 -17.26 -0.41
C ALA A 157 15.16 -16.41 -1.32
N VAL A 158 13.98 -16.02 -0.82
CA VAL A 158 13.02 -15.16 -1.50
C VAL A 158 12.92 -13.84 -0.77
N LEU A 159 13.18 -12.74 -1.47
CA LEU A 159 12.97 -11.38 -0.99
C LEU A 159 11.62 -10.87 -1.49
N ALA A 160 10.62 -10.77 -0.62
CA ALA A 160 9.32 -10.18 -0.94
C ALA A 160 9.39 -8.67 -0.76
N VAL A 161 9.00 -7.90 -1.78
CA VAL A 161 8.96 -6.43 -1.78
C VAL A 161 7.55 -5.98 -2.16
N GLN A 162 6.95 -5.10 -1.37
CA GLN A 162 5.57 -4.63 -1.56
C GLN A 162 5.50 -3.21 -2.11
N GLY A 163 4.43 -2.91 -2.87
CA GLY A 163 4.11 -1.56 -3.33
C GLY A 163 5.16 -0.97 -4.25
N CYS A 164 5.92 -1.84 -4.93
CA CYS A 164 7.04 -1.42 -5.76
C CYS A 164 6.54 -1.03 -7.15
N THR A 165 6.17 0.24 -7.32
CA THR A 165 5.78 0.79 -8.63
C THR A 165 6.98 1.12 -9.50
N ASP A 166 8.08 1.59 -8.89
CA ASP A 166 9.28 2.07 -9.61
C ASP A 166 10.38 0.99 -9.76
N GLY A 167 10.41 -0.03 -8.89
CA GLY A 167 11.42 -1.10 -8.98
C GLY A 167 11.27 -2.02 -10.18
N ILE A 168 10.16 -1.90 -10.93
CA ILE A 168 9.94 -2.56 -12.21
C ILE A 168 10.94 -2.05 -13.27
N GLU A 169 11.34 -0.78 -13.23
CA GLU A 169 12.33 -0.23 -14.17
C GLU A 169 13.76 -0.67 -13.83
N ALA A 170 14.11 -0.74 -12.54
CA ALA A 170 15.43 -1.17 -12.10
C ALA A 170 15.69 -2.68 -12.35
N LEU A 171 14.63 -3.47 -12.46
CA LEU A 171 14.66 -4.89 -12.81
C LEU A 171 14.34 -5.17 -14.30
N SER A 172 14.20 -4.12 -15.13
CA SER A 172 13.71 -4.20 -16.52
C SER A 172 14.60 -4.96 -17.54
N GLY A 173 15.67 -5.61 -17.08
CA GLY A 173 16.54 -6.45 -17.89
C GLY A 173 16.61 -7.91 -17.45
N LEU A 174 15.85 -8.31 -16.42
CA LEU A 174 15.84 -9.66 -15.88
C LEU A 174 14.55 -10.37 -16.28
N ASP A 175 14.68 -11.65 -16.66
CA ASP A 175 13.52 -12.50 -16.92
C ASP A 175 12.71 -12.68 -15.63
N TYR A 176 11.39 -12.57 -15.75
CA TYR A 176 10.47 -12.75 -14.62
C TYR A 176 9.32 -13.68 -14.95
N GLU A 177 8.88 -14.41 -13.93
CA GLU A 177 7.68 -15.23 -13.97
C GLU A 177 6.52 -14.44 -13.34
N THR A 178 5.37 -14.40 -14.00
CA THR A 178 4.16 -13.76 -13.46
C THR A 178 3.34 -14.80 -12.72
N LEU A 179 3.07 -14.56 -11.45
CA LEU A 179 2.30 -15.43 -10.57
C LEU A 179 0.83 -14.98 -10.47
N ASP A 180 -0.02 -15.91 -10.06
CA ASP A 180 -1.44 -15.65 -9.82
C ASP A 180 -1.61 -14.52 -8.78
N GLY A 181 -2.34 -13.47 -9.16
CA GLY A 181 -2.50 -12.26 -8.33
C GLY A 181 -1.67 -11.06 -8.79
N GLY A 182 -0.90 -11.17 -9.89
CA GLY A 182 -0.16 -10.05 -10.48
C GLY A 182 1.23 -9.83 -9.87
N ALA A 183 1.67 -10.73 -8.98
CA ALA A 183 3.02 -10.73 -8.44
C ALA A 183 4.04 -11.18 -9.50
N ARG A 184 5.26 -10.65 -9.43
CA ARG A 184 6.35 -10.97 -10.36
C ARG A 184 7.53 -11.56 -9.60
N LEU A 185 8.00 -12.71 -10.05
CA LEU A 185 9.13 -13.43 -9.49
C LEU A 185 10.33 -13.32 -10.42
N TYR A 186 11.44 -12.79 -9.90
CA TYR A 186 12.71 -12.66 -10.62
C TYR A 186 13.72 -13.63 -10.02
N GLU A 187 14.33 -14.45 -10.86
CA GLU A 187 15.48 -15.27 -10.45
C GLU A 187 16.76 -14.47 -10.63
N VAL A 188 17.47 -14.22 -9.54
CA VAL A 188 18.67 -13.37 -9.53
C VAL A 188 19.82 -14.03 -8.77
N PRO A 189 21.08 -13.72 -9.09
CA PRO A 189 22.18 -14.12 -8.24
C PRO A 189 22.04 -13.54 -6.82
N ALA A 190 22.55 -14.25 -5.81
CA ALA A 190 22.50 -13.78 -4.42
C ALA A 190 23.12 -12.38 -4.21
N GLU A 191 24.15 -12.04 -5.00
CA GLU A 191 24.79 -10.72 -5.00
C GLU A 191 23.81 -9.61 -5.41
N VAL A 192 23.01 -9.85 -6.45
CA VAL A 192 22.01 -8.89 -6.96
C VAL A 192 20.89 -8.69 -5.94
N MET A 193 20.42 -9.77 -5.31
CA MET A 193 19.44 -9.66 -4.21
C MET A 193 19.97 -8.80 -3.07
N SER A 194 21.24 -8.96 -2.68
CA SER A 194 21.83 -8.17 -1.61
C SER A 194 21.94 -6.67 -1.95
N GLY A 195 22.31 -6.34 -3.19
CA GLY A 195 22.38 -4.95 -3.66
C GLY A 195 21.01 -4.28 -3.73
N ILE A 196 19.98 -5.02 -4.16
CA ILE A 196 18.61 -4.52 -4.19
C ILE A 196 18.06 -4.34 -2.77
N MET A 197 18.34 -5.29 -1.88
CA MET A 197 17.95 -5.16 -0.47
C MET A 197 18.54 -3.91 0.18
N ASP A 198 19.83 -3.63 -0.04
CA ASP A 198 20.47 -2.44 0.51
C ASP A 198 19.88 -1.13 -0.06
N ALA A 199 19.62 -1.12 -1.37
CA ALA A 199 19.07 0.05 -2.07
C ALA A 199 17.60 0.34 -1.70
N TRP A 200 16.79 -0.68 -1.42
CA TRP A 200 15.34 -0.55 -1.32
C TRP A 200 14.77 -0.67 0.11
N GLN A 201 15.54 -1.17 1.08
CA GLN A 201 15.10 -1.32 2.48
C GLN A 201 14.60 -0.04 3.15
N THR A 202 14.97 1.13 2.63
CA THR A 202 14.53 2.44 3.15
C THR A 202 13.29 2.98 2.43
N ALA A 203 13.01 2.48 1.23
CA ALA A 203 11.96 2.99 0.35
C ALA A 203 10.73 2.08 0.31
N TYR A 204 10.92 0.75 0.45
CA TYR A 204 9.85 -0.23 0.31
C TYR A 204 9.79 -1.20 1.49
N PRO A 205 8.59 -1.59 1.95
CA PRO A 205 8.44 -2.67 2.90
C PRO A 205 8.86 -3.99 2.24
N MET A 206 9.78 -4.70 2.88
CA MET A 206 10.34 -5.94 2.35
C MET A 206 10.67 -6.97 3.44
N GLN A 207 10.53 -8.25 3.11
CA GLN A 207 10.78 -9.35 4.03
C GLN A 207 11.47 -10.53 3.33
N VAL A 208 12.47 -11.12 3.98
CA VAL A 208 13.22 -12.28 3.47
C VAL A 208 12.63 -13.57 4.01
N TYR A 209 12.36 -14.51 3.12
CA TYR A 209 11.92 -15.86 3.43
C TYR A 209 13.01 -16.85 3.01
N ALA A 210 13.49 -17.65 3.97
CA ALA A 210 14.47 -18.70 3.72
C ALA A 210 13.79 -20.08 3.82
N PRO A 211 14.23 -21.07 3.01
CA PRO A 211 13.72 -22.44 3.15
C PRO A 211 14.08 -23.01 4.53
N GLN A 212 13.16 -23.78 5.11
CA GLN A 212 13.35 -24.41 6.43
C GLN A 212 14.51 -25.42 6.46
N GLU A 213 14.93 -25.93 5.31
CA GLU A 213 16.05 -26.86 5.13
C GLU A 213 17.21 -26.20 4.37
N ALA A 214 17.66 -25.02 4.79
CA ALA A 214 18.84 -24.40 4.21
C ALA A 214 20.12 -25.02 4.78
N SER A 215 20.69 -25.99 4.08
CA SER A 215 22.16 -26.02 3.95
C SER A 215 22.54 -24.68 3.32
N ALA A 216 23.08 -23.77 4.12
CA ALA A 216 23.49 -22.41 3.75
C ALA A 216 24.69 -22.35 2.77
N ALA A 217 24.78 -23.31 1.87
CA ALA A 217 25.83 -23.41 0.87
C ALA A 217 25.23 -24.02 -0.39
N ASP A 218 25.34 -23.28 -1.49
CA ASP A 218 25.44 -23.80 -2.86
C ASP A 218 24.26 -23.66 -3.84
N SER A 219 23.28 -22.79 -3.57
CA SER A 219 22.53 -22.17 -4.68
C SER A 219 23.00 -20.72 -4.82
N GLY A 220 23.82 -20.44 -5.84
CA GLY A 220 24.18 -19.06 -6.21
C GLY A 220 22.98 -18.20 -6.66
N ASN A 221 21.76 -18.73 -6.52
CA ASN A 221 20.51 -18.21 -7.02
C ASN A 221 19.61 -17.84 -5.84
N ALA A 222 19.02 -16.66 -5.93
CA ALA A 222 18.04 -16.11 -5.04
C ALA A 222 16.84 -15.62 -5.87
N CYS A 223 15.74 -15.33 -5.19
CA CYS A 223 14.52 -14.89 -5.84
C CYS A 223 14.07 -13.54 -5.27
N ILE A 224 13.60 -12.65 -6.13
CA ILE A 224 12.93 -11.42 -5.74
C ILE A 224 11.48 -11.51 -6.16
N LEU A 225 10.57 -11.37 -5.19
CA LEU A 225 9.13 -11.39 -5.41
C LEU A 225 8.61 -9.96 -5.24
N LEU A 226 8.17 -9.34 -6.33
CA LEU A 226 7.45 -8.08 -6.31
C LEU A 226 5.96 -8.33 -6.17
N LEU A 227 5.38 -7.78 -5.12
CA LEU A 227 3.95 -7.82 -4.85
C LEU A 227 3.33 -6.47 -5.26
N PRO A 228 2.14 -6.48 -5.89
CA PRO A 228 1.45 -5.27 -6.35
C PRO A 228 1.03 -4.34 -5.21
#